data_AF-H8KPU4-F1
#
_entry.id   AF-H8KPU4-F1
#
_cell.length_a   1.000
_cell.length_b   1.000
_cell.length_c   1.000
_cell.angle_alpha   90.00
_cell.angle_beta   90.00
_cell.angle_gamma   90.00
#
_symmetry.space_group_name_H-M   'P 1'
#
loop_
_entity.id
_entity.type
_entity.pdbx_description
1 polymer ?
#
loop_
_entity_poly.entity_id
_entity_poly.type
_entity_poly.pdbx_seq_one_letter_code
_entity_poly.pdbx_strand_id
1 'polypeptide(L)' 'MNKFNTKTLYGNVERLRELQEKRGNLFSQRSEKWQQSEIGESFEFRTQDLEGIIDDLENAVSALDDWNNEE' A
#
# COMPACT_ATOMS: atom_id res chain seq x y z
N MET A 1 28.08 6.93 7.81
CA MET A 1 27.88 6.44 6.42
C MET A 1 27.22 7.53 5.57
N ASN A 2 26.87 7.29 4.29
CA ASN A 2 25.98 8.19 3.54
C ASN A 2 24.55 7.95 4.02
N LYS A 3 23.85 9.01 4.48
CA LYS A 3 22.44 8.91 4.87
C LYS A 3 21.55 8.61 3.66
N PHE A 4 20.58 7.73 3.84
CA PHE A 4 19.58 7.42 2.82
C PHE A 4 18.54 8.54 2.76
N ASN A 5 18.16 8.97 1.55
CA ASN A 5 17.04 9.90 1.40
C ASN A 5 15.72 9.12 1.46
N THR A 6 15.13 9.04 2.66
CA THR A 6 13.87 8.33 2.95
C THR A 6 12.63 9.13 2.55
N LYS A 7 12.73 10.46 2.39
CA LYS A 7 11.59 11.35 2.09
C LYS A 7 10.82 10.96 0.82
N THR A 8 11.55 10.65 -0.25
CA THR A 8 10.92 10.22 -1.51
C THR A 8 10.26 8.85 -1.37
N LEU A 9 10.80 7.96 -0.54
CA LEU A 9 10.22 6.65 -0.29
C LEU A 9 8.91 6.76 0.48
N TYR A 10 8.87 7.56 1.56
CA TYR A 10 7.63 7.86 2.28
C TYR A 10 6.55 8.41 1.35
N GLY A 11 6.87 9.41 0.52
CA GLY A 11 5.89 9.97 -0.42
C GLY A 11 5.38 8.95 -1.46
N ASN A 12 6.22 8.00 -1.89
CA ASN A 12 5.78 6.93 -2.79
C ASN A 12 4.86 5.93 -2.08
N VAL A 13 5.17 5.60 -0.82
CA VAL A 13 4.37 4.69 0.01
C VAL A 13 3.01 5.29 0.32
N GLU A 14 2.95 6.57 0.72
CA GLU A 14 1.68 7.31 0.88
C GLU A 14 0.84 7.28 -0.41
N ARG A 15 1.47 7.51 -1.57
CA ARG A 15 0.78 7.44 -2.86
C ARG A 15 0.23 6.04 -3.16
N LEU A 16 0.94 4.98 -2.79
CA LEU A 16 0.45 3.61 -2.93
C LEU A 16 -0.74 3.36 -2.01
N ARG A 17 -0.70 3.85 -0.77
CA ARG A 17 -1.80 3.77 0.20
C ARG A 17 -3.06 4.45 -0.34
N GLU A 18 -2.95 5.66 -0.87
CA GLU A 18 -4.08 6.34 -1.52
C GLU A 18 -4.67 5.55 -2.70
N LEU A 19 -3.82 4.90 -3.50
CA LEU A 19 -4.27 4.10 -4.64
C LEU A 19 -4.98 2.81 -4.19
N GLN A 20 -4.48 2.17 -3.13
CA GLN A 20 -5.12 1.01 -2.51
C GLN A 20 -6.50 1.39 -1.95
N GLU A 21 -6.62 2.53 -1.27
CA GLU A 21 -7.90 3.03 -0.76
C GLU A 21 -8.88 3.32 -1.91
N LYS A 22 -8.41 3.99 -2.98
CA LYS A 22 -9.22 4.23 -4.19
C LYS A 22 -9.73 2.93 -4.81
N ARG A 23 -8.96 1.84 -4.76
CA ARG A 23 -9.41 0.52 -5.22
C ARG A 23 -10.51 -0.04 -4.33
N GLY A 24 -10.35 0.02 -3.00
CA GLY A 24 -11.39 -0.39 -2.05
C GLY A 24 -12.69 0.36 -2.28
N ASN A 25 -12.61 1.69 -2.41
CA ASN A 25 -13.76 2.54 -2.72
C ASN A 25 -14.42 2.16 -4.05
N LEU A 26 -13.61 1.88 -5.10
CA LEU A 26 -14.14 1.45 -6.39
C LEU A 26 -14.89 0.11 -6.26
N PHE A 27 -14.36 -0.85 -5.50
CA PHE A 27 -15.03 -2.12 -5.24
C PHE A 27 -16.39 -1.90 -4.55
N SER A 28 -16.44 -1.08 -3.50
CA SER A 28 -17.66 -0.77 -2.77
C SER A 28 -18.73 -0.07 -3.61
N GLN A 29 -18.33 0.66 -4.66
CA GLN A 29 -19.25 1.31 -5.61
C GLN A 29 -19.81 0.36 -6.68
N ARG A 30 -19.24 -0.85 -6.84
CA ARG A 30 -19.77 -1.85 -7.77
C ARG A 30 -21.05 -2.47 -7.24
N SER A 31 -21.82 -3.09 -8.13
CA SER A 31 -23.02 -3.83 -7.73
C SER A 31 -22.63 -5.09 -6.94
N GLU A 32 -23.51 -5.51 -6.03
CA GLU A 32 -23.33 -6.73 -5.22
C GLU A 32 -23.08 -7.96 -6.11
N LYS A 33 -23.82 -8.11 -7.21
CA LYS A 33 -23.61 -9.18 -8.20
C LYS A 33 -22.20 -9.18 -8.79
N TRP A 34 -21.60 -8.01 -9.00
CA TRP A 34 -20.24 -7.91 -9.51
C TRP A 34 -19.22 -8.22 -8.41
N GLN A 35 -19.44 -7.72 -7.19
CA GLN A 35 -18.58 -8.00 -6.04
C GLN A 35 -18.50 -9.50 -5.73
N GLN A 36 -19.62 -10.21 -5.82
CA GLN A 36 -19.74 -11.67 -5.63
C GLN A 36 -19.33 -12.50 -6.87
N SER A 37 -18.87 -11.85 -7.94
CA SER A 37 -18.35 -12.58 -9.10
C SER A 37 -16.88 -12.95 -8.90
N GLU A 38 -16.38 -13.94 -9.62
CA GLU A 38 -14.94 -14.31 -9.61
C GLU A 38 -14.02 -13.10 -9.88
N ILE A 39 -14.48 -12.15 -10.70
CA ILE A 39 -13.74 -10.92 -11.00
C ILE A 39 -13.72 -10.00 -9.78
N GLY A 40 -14.85 -9.87 -9.08
CA GLY A 40 -14.96 -9.08 -7.85
C GLY A 40 -14.09 -9.65 -6.74
N GLU A 41 -14.20 -10.95 -6.48
CA GLU A 41 -13.38 -11.65 -5.48
C GLU A 41 -11.89 -11.50 -5.79
N SER A 42 -11.47 -11.72 -7.05
CA SER A 42 -10.07 -11.55 -7.45
C SER A 42 -9.60 -10.10 -7.31
N PHE A 43 -10.48 -9.13 -7.57
CA PHE A 43 -10.17 -7.71 -7.40
C PHE A 43 -9.96 -7.35 -5.93
N GLU A 44 -10.84 -7.83 -5.04
CA GLU A 44 -10.76 -7.62 -3.59
C GLU A 44 -9.51 -8.28 -3.01
N PHE A 45 -9.27 -9.55 -3.34
CA PHE A 45 -8.07 -10.29 -2.91
C PHE A 45 -6.78 -9.55 -3.28
N ARG A 46 -6.65 -9.12 -4.54
CA ARG A 46 -5.47 -8.35 -4.98
C ARG A 46 -5.34 -6.99 -4.29
N THR A 47 -6.45 -6.42 -3.80
CA THR A 47 -6.43 -5.15 -3.07
C THR A 47 -5.97 -5.35 -1.62
N GLN A 48 -6.30 -6.49 -1.02
CA GLN A 48 -5.77 -6.93 0.28
C GLN A 48 -4.29 -7.31 0.19
N ASP A 49 -3.88 -8.05 -0.85
CA ASP A 49 -2.46 -8.35 -1.09
C ASP A 49 -1.63 -7.06 -1.23
N LEU A 50 -2.17 -6.06 -1.93
CA LEU A 50 -1.53 -4.76 -2.08
C LEU A 50 -1.37 -4.05 -0.73
N GLU A 51 -2.36 -4.14 0.16
CA GLU A 51 -2.29 -3.57 1.51
C GLU A 51 -1.11 -4.14 2.29
N GLY A 52 -0.97 -5.47 2.33
CA GLY A 52 0.15 -6.12 3.02
C GLY A 52 1.51 -5.73 2.45
N ILE A 53 1.63 -5.59 1.11
CA ILE A 53 2.87 -5.11 0.47
C ILE A 53 3.19 -3.68 0.89
N ILE A 54 2.18 -2.81 1.01
CA ILE A 54 2.40 -1.41 1.43
C ILE A 54 2.82 -1.37 2.90
N ASP A 55 2.23 -2.19 3.77
CA ASP A 55 2.63 -2.31 5.18
C ASP A 55 4.11 -2.73 5.30
N ASP A 56 4.54 -3.73 4.54
CA ASP A 56 5.93 -4.17 4.50
C ASP A 56 6.88 -3.05 4.04
N LEU A 57 6.46 -2.25 3.05
CA LEU A 57 7.23 -1.11 2.57
C LEU A 57 7.31 0.01 3.61
N GLU A 58 6.21 0.33 4.31
CA GLU A 58 6.21 1.31 5.41
C GLU A 58 7.20 0.92 6.50
N ASN A 59 7.17 -0.36 6.91
CA ASN A 59 8.09 -0.90 7.90
C ASN A 59 9.56 -0.80 7.43
N ALA A 60 9.84 -1.14 6.18
CA ALA A 60 11.18 -1.07 5.61
C ALA A 60 11.71 0.37 5.54
N VAL A 61 10.85 1.34 5.16
CA VAL A 61 11.23 2.76 5.11
C VAL A 61 11.46 3.30 6.52
N SER A 62 10.64 2.93 7.50
CA SER A 62 10.85 3.30 8.91
C SER A 62 12.17 2.77 9.44
N ALA A 63 12.49 1.50 9.22
CA ALA A 63 13.73 0.89 9.68
C ALA A 63 14.98 1.56 9.06
N LEU A 64 14.89 1.98 7.80
CA LEU A 64 15.97 2.76 7.14
C LEU A 64 16.13 4.15 7.76
N ASP A 65 15.03 4.78 8.19
CA ASP A 65 15.07 6.09 8.83
C ASP A 65 15.64 6.01 10.25
N ASP A 66 15.25 4.99 11.01
CA ASP A 66 15.84 4.70 12.33
C ASP A 66 17.36 4.51 12.21
N TRP A 67 17.81 3.70 11.23
CA TRP A 67 19.24 3.49 11.00
C TRP A 67 20.00 4.77 10.62
N ASN A 68 19.37 5.70 9.89
CA ASN A 68 19.96 7.02 9.59
C ASN A 68 20.15 7.92 10.83
N ASN A 69 19.40 7.65 11.91
CA ASN A 69 19.32 8.47 13.13
C ASN A 69 20.01 7.83 14.34
N GLU A 70 20.36 6.55 14.28
CA GLU A 70 21.20 5.84 15.28
C GLU A 70 22.72 6.10 15.10
N GLU A 71 23.14 6.77 14.01
CA GLU A 71 24.49 7.33 13.79
C GLU A 71 24.58 8.84 14.12
#